data_AF-A0A938MN96-F1
#
_entry.id   AF-A0A938MN96-F1
#
_cell.length_a   1.000
_cell.length_b   1.000
_cell.length_c   1.000
_cell.angle_alpha   90.00
_cell.angle_beta   90.00
_cell.angle_gamma   90.00
#
_symmetry.space_group_name_H-M   'P 1'
#
loop_
_entity.id
_entity.type
_entity.pdbx_description
1 polymer ?
#
loop_
_entity_poly.entity_id
_entity_poly.type
_entity_poly.pdbx_seq_one_letter_code
_entity_poly.pdbx_strand_id
1 'polypeptide(L)'
;MPAWPTFEERARNVIAAKREMDNAIKFRSATGGWCGSFEARAQDVEDLSEQLKGEVDYIFTDPPYGGHISYIDLSILWNNWLGLGPTEEARRKEIIVGGELRHTEDEYLRRLGDSIRACIRMLKNERWLSIVFQHWNVAYFEAILSAASESGAELTAAVPQVGDPIWSMHKKKNRESVLAGEMILTFRKTGARRRYGKKNSFDLAETIREMLSVSDSSAVYGEDLFNRVVIDAWKKQAIGSLTITRDEFRQLMEGLGWQYDPQRHYWSNGNKAHHPLLNGC
;
A
#
# COMPACT_ATOMS: atom_id res chain seq x y z
N MET A 1 25.76 11.67 -12.83
CA MET A 1 25.56 13.05 -12.33
C MET A 1 26.92 13.68 -12.05
N PRO A 2 27.12 14.99 -12.27
CA PRO A 2 28.40 15.64 -11.99
C PRO A 2 28.66 15.71 -10.48
N ALA A 3 29.90 15.45 -10.05
CA ALA A 3 30.24 15.25 -8.64
C ALA A 3 29.97 16.49 -7.76
N TRP A 4 30.38 17.67 -8.22
CA TRP A 4 30.28 18.91 -7.43
C TRP A 4 28.84 19.41 -7.24
N PRO A 5 28.00 19.51 -8.28
CA PRO A 5 26.58 19.83 -8.11
C PRO A 5 25.83 18.82 -7.22
N THR A 6 26.16 17.53 -7.33
CA THR A 6 25.56 16.49 -6.48
C THR A 6 25.94 16.69 -5.02
N PHE A 7 27.22 16.96 -4.74
CA PHE A 7 27.69 17.26 -3.39
C PHE A 7 27.01 18.50 -2.81
N GLU A 8 26.93 19.59 -3.59
CA GLU A 8 26.29 20.84 -3.16
C GLU A 8 24.81 20.64 -2.84
N GLU A 9 24.07 19.92 -3.69
CA GLU A 9 22.66 19.56 -3.43
C GLU A 9 22.52 18.77 -2.12
N ARG A 10 23.35 17.74 -1.92
CA ARG A 10 23.31 16.92 -0.69
C ARG A 10 23.67 17.73 0.55
N ALA A 11 24.66 18.61 0.47
CA ALA A 11 25.03 19.49 1.57
C ALA A 11 23.89 20.44 1.95
N ARG A 12 23.19 21.02 0.95
CA ARG A 12 22.00 21.85 1.20
C ARG A 12 20.88 21.07 1.89
N ASN A 13 20.64 19.83 1.49
CA ASN A 13 19.65 18.96 2.15
C ASN A 13 20.01 18.68 3.62
N VAL A 14 21.28 18.43 3.93
CA VAL A 14 21.75 18.24 5.32
C VAL A 14 21.58 19.52 6.14
N ILE A 15 21.90 20.69 5.58
CA ILE A 15 21.70 21.99 6.26
C ILE A 15 20.21 22.24 6.52
N ALA A 16 19.35 21.95 5.55
CA ALA A 16 17.90 22.08 5.70
C ALA A 16 17.36 21.16 6.81
N ALA A 17 17.75 19.88 6.79
CA ALA A 17 17.39 18.92 7.83
C ALA A 17 17.87 19.37 9.22
N LYS A 18 19.08 19.94 9.31
CA LYS A 18 19.61 20.44 10.58
C LYS A 18 18.77 21.60 11.13
N ARG A 19 18.34 22.54 10.28
CA ARG A 19 17.45 23.64 10.67
C ARG A 19 16.09 23.12 11.16
N GLU A 20 15.54 22.11 10.48
CA GLU A 20 14.29 21.46 10.88
C GLU A 20 14.43 20.79 12.25
N MET A 21 15.51 20.03 12.46
CA MET A 21 15.81 19.41 13.77
C MET A 21 15.97 20.46 14.88
N ASP A 22 16.68 21.55 14.62
CA ASP A 22 16.87 22.62 15.61
C ASP A 22 15.53 23.29 15.96
N ASN A 23 14.61 23.44 14.99
CA ASN A 23 13.24 23.90 15.25
C ASN A 23 12.43 22.89 16.07
N ALA A 24 12.53 21.60 15.76
CA ALA A 24 11.87 20.54 16.52
C ALA A 24 12.37 20.49 17.98
N ILE A 25 13.67 20.68 18.20
CA ILE A 25 14.27 20.79 19.53
C ILE A 25 13.72 22.01 20.28
N LYS A 26 13.69 23.19 19.64
CA LYS A 26 13.11 24.41 20.25
C LYS A 26 11.65 24.21 20.61
N PHE A 27 10.85 23.64 19.70
CA PHE A 27 9.45 23.34 19.94
C PHE A 27 9.27 22.38 21.12
N ARG A 28 10.07 21.32 21.18
CA ARG A 28 10.07 20.37 22.31
C ARG A 28 10.40 21.07 23.62
N SER A 29 11.42 21.93 23.65
CA SER A 29 11.79 22.69 24.85
C SER A 29 10.68 23.64 25.31
N ALA A 30 9.94 24.25 24.37
CA ALA A 30 8.86 25.19 24.68
C ALA A 30 7.55 24.50 25.13
N THR A 31 7.27 23.30 24.61
CA THR A 31 6.00 22.58 24.85
C THR A 31 6.11 21.49 25.92
N GLY A 32 7.32 21.19 26.40
CA GLY A 32 7.60 19.99 27.18
C GLY A 32 7.70 18.72 26.33
N GLY A 33 7.35 18.79 25.05
CA GLY A 33 7.39 17.67 24.10
C GLY A 33 6.31 16.62 24.31
N TRP A 34 6.45 15.51 23.60
CA TRP A 34 5.60 14.34 23.81
C TRP A 34 5.90 13.67 25.16
N CYS A 35 4.84 13.31 25.89
CA CYS A 35 4.91 12.52 27.11
C CYS A 35 4.37 11.11 26.85
N GLY A 36 5.24 10.11 26.99
CA GLY A 36 4.89 8.70 26.84
C GLY A 36 6.14 7.81 26.81
N SER A 37 5.92 6.50 26.66
CA SER A 37 6.98 5.51 26.48
C SER A 37 7.07 5.07 25.02
N PHE A 38 8.26 5.12 24.45
CA PHE A 38 8.51 4.62 23.09
C PHE A 38 9.29 3.31 23.18
N GLU A 39 8.85 2.30 22.44
CA GLU A 39 9.54 1.02 22.33
C GLU A 39 9.75 0.69 20.85
N ALA A 40 10.93 0.18 20.51
CA ALA A 40 11.25 -0.34 19.19
C ALA A 40 11.62 -1.82 19.33
N ARG A 41 11.07 -2.65 18.43
CA ARG A 41 11.26 -4.11 18.43
C ARG A 41 11.67 -4.57 17.04
N ALA A 42 12.66 -5.47 16.98
CA ALA A 42 13.06 -6.16 15.76
C ALA A 42 12.58 -7.62 15.86
N GLN A 43 11.29 -7.84 15.62
CA GLN A 43 10.62 -9.14 15.76
C GLN A 43 9.69 -9.38 14.58
N ASP A 44 9.46 -10.65 14.25
CA ASP A 44 8.38 -11.02 13.33
C ASP A 44 7.02 -10.64 13.98
N VAL A 45 6.10 -10.13 13.17
CA VAL A 45 4.79 -9.69 13.64
C VAL A 45 3.96 -10.85 14.19
N GLU A 46 4.15 -12.07 13.69
CA GLU A 46 3.52 -13.28 14.21
C GLU A 46 3.95 -13.52 15.66
N ASP A 47 5.26 -13.41 15.94
CA ASP A 47 5.82 -13.58 17.29
C ASP A 47 5.42 -12.42 18.23
N LEU A 48 5.34 -11.20 17.71
CA LEU A 48 4.85 -10.04 18.47
C LEU A 48 3.37 -10.18 18.82
N SER A 49 2.59 -10.84 17.96
CA SER A 49 1.14 -10.95 18.15
C SER A 49 0.71 -11.77 19.35
N GLU A 50 1.54 -12.71 19.77
CA GLU A 50 1.30 -13.47 21.00
C GLU A 50 1.61 -12.64 22.26
N GLN A 51 2.59 -11.73 22.18
CA GLN A 51 2.97 -10.86 23.30
C GLN A 51 1.97 -9.72 23.53
N LEU A 52 1.38 -9.17 22.46
CA LEU A 52 0.49 -8.01 22.50
C LEU A 52 -0.97 -8.34 22.23
N LYS A 53 -1.37 -9.60 22.42
CA LYS A 53 -2.72 -10.08 22.11
C LYS A 53 -3.79 -9.29 22.87
N GLY A 54 -4.61 -8.55 22.12
CA GLY A 54 -5.71 -7.77 22.69
C GLY A 54 -5.27 -6.54 23.49
N GLU A 55 -4.04 -6.04 23.28
CA GLU A 55 -3.49 -4.90 24.03
C GLU A 55 -3.38 -3.62 23.20
N VAL A 56 -3.49 -3.71 21.87
CA VAL A 56 -3.21 -2.60 20.96
C VAL A 56 -4.49 -1.83 20.58
N ASP A 57 -4.45 -0.50 20.69
CA ASP A 57 -5.59 0.37 20.36
C ASP A 57 -5.66 0.79 18.88
N TYR A 58 -4.52 0.80 18.19
CA TYR A 58 -4.44 1.17 16.78
C TYR A 58 -3.20 0.56 16.14
N ILE A 59 -3.32 0.07 14.91
CA ILE A 59 -2.17 -0.38 14.10
C ILE A 59 -2.18 0.38 12.77
N PHE A 60 -1.05 0.96 12.41
CA PHE A 60 -0.79 1.50 11.07
C PHE A 60 0.39 0.73 10.47
N THR A 61 0.24 0.19 9.27
CA THR A 61 1.28 -0.65 8.66
C THR A 61 1.33 -0.52 7.14
N ASP A 62 2.51 -0.80 6.59
CA ASP A 62 2.84 -0.80 5.16
C ASP A 62 3.61 -2.10 4.87
N PRO A 63 2.91 -3.22 4.62
CA PRO A 63 3.57 -4.51 4.38
C PRO A 63 4.31 -4.50 3.04
N PRO A 64 5.35 -5.34 2.87
CA PRO A 64 6.04 -5.47 1.59
C PRO A 64 5.08 -5.79 0.44
N TYR A 65 5.34 -5.26 -0.76
CA TYR A 65 4.43 -5.31 -1.91
C TYR A 65 4.58 -6.56 -2.81
N GLY A 66 5.28 -7.59 -2.35
CA GLY A 66 5.46 -8.86 -3.09
C GLY A 66 6.32 -8.76 -4.35
N GLY A 67 7.01 -7.64 -4.58
CA GLY A 67 8.02 -7.51 -5.62
C GLY A 67 9.33 -8.22 -5.26
N HIS A 68 10.25 -8.30 -6.23
CA HIS A 68 11.58 -8.90 -6.07
C HIS A 68 12.59 -8.02 -5.29
N ILE A 69 12.12 -7.29 -4.28
CA ILE A 69 12.98 -6.49 -3.42
C ILE A 69 13.27 -7.31 -2.17
N SER A 70 14.49 -7.83 -2.03
CA SER A 70 14.96 -8.48 -0.80
C SER A 70 15.32 -7.41 0.25
N TYR A 71 14.39 -7.10 1.15
CA TYR A 71 14.56 -6.03 2.14
C TYR A 71 15.59 -6.40 3.20
N ILE A 72 15.64 -7.67 3.61
CA ILE A 72 16.63 -8.15 4.57
C ILE A 72 18.04 -7.99 3.99
N ASP A 73 18.24 -8.33 2.71
CA ASP A 73 19.53 -8.17 2.03
C ASP A 73 19.97 -6.71 1.94
N LEU A 74 19.03 -5.84 1.54
CA LEU A 74 19.30 -4.40 1.42
C LEU A 74 19.61 -3.73 2.77
N SER A 75 19.17 -4.34 3.88
CA SER A 75 19.38 -3.82 5.23
C SER A 75 20.54 -4.49 5.99
N ILE A 76 21.27 -5.44 5.39
CA ILE A 76 22.38 -6.19 6.04
C ILE A 76 23.38 -5.27 6.76
N LEU A 77 23.82 -4.18 6.12
CA LEU A 77 24.80 -3.27 6.71
C LEU A 77 24.27 -2.66 8.02
N TRP A 78 23.04 -2.16 8.00
CA TRP A 78 22.40 -1.52 9.15
C TRP A 78 22.10 -2.51 10.25
N ASN A 79 21.58 -3.69 9.89
CA ASN A 79 21.32 -4.77 10.82
C ASN A 79 22.59 -5.19 11.56
N ASN A 80 23.71 -5.38 10.85
CA ASN A 80 24.98 -5.72 11.49
C ASN A 80 25.55 -4.57 12.34
N TRP A 81 25.43 -3.32 11.89
CA TRP A 81 25.83 -2.16 12.69
C TRP A 81 25.10 -2.13 14.04
N LEU A 82 23.81 -2.47 14.04
CA LEU A 82 22.97 -2.49 15.24
C LEU A 82 23.12 -3.77 16.09
N GLY A 83 23.99 -4.71 15.68
CA GLY A 83 24.11 -6.02 16.35
C GLY A 83 22.91 -6.94 16.13
N LEU A 84 22.07 -6.63 15.14
CA LEU A 84 20.84 -7.33 14.75
C LEU A 84 21.02 -8.06 13.41
N GLY A 85 22.21 -8.60 13.14
CA GLY A 85 22.51 -9.28 11.88
C GLY A 85 21.44 -10.32 11.52
N PRO A 86 20.93 -10.33 10.27
CA PRO A 86 19.78 -11.15 9.93
C PRO A 86 20.12 -12.63 10.02
N THR A 87 19.26 -13.38 10.72
CA THR A 87 19.39 -14.82 10.87
C THR A 87 18.83 -15.54 9.65
N GLU A 88 19.24 -16.78 9.44
CA GLU A 88 18.66 -17.64 8.40
C GLU A 88 17.16 -17.87 8.62
N GLU A 89 16.70 -17.90 9.87
CA GLU A 89 15.28 -17.99 10.17
C GLU A 89 14.51 -16.75 9.71
N ALA A 90 15.05 -15.54 9.94
CA ALA A 90 14.44 -14.31 9.49
C ALA A 90 14.33 -14.27 7.95
N ARG A 91 15.36 -14.76 7.24
CA ARG A 91 15.35 -14.88 5.78
C ARG A 91 14.25 -15.82 5.29
N ARG A 92 14.10 -16.99 5.89
CA ARG A 92 13.03 -17.95 5.54
C ARG A 92 11.62 -17.41 5.81
N LYS A 93 11.49 -16.44 6.72
CA LYS A 93 10.23 -15.78 7.06
C LYS A 93 10.02 -14.47 6.29
N GLU A 94 10.89 -14.09 5.36
CA GLU A 94 10.74 -12.84 4.62
C GLU A 94 9.45 -12.85 3.76
N ILE A 95 8.71 -11.74 3.75
CA ILE A 95 7.45 -11.59 3.00
C ILE A 95 7.76 -10.97 1.63
N ILE A 96 8.37 -11.75 0.73
CA ILE A 96 8.74 -11.33 -0.63
C ILE A 96 8.45 -12.43 -1.65
N VAL A 97 8.53 -12.11 -2.94
CA VAL A 97 8.56 -13.11 -4.03
C VAL A 97 9.95 -13.10 -4.66
N GLY A 98 10.57 -14.27 -4.83
CA GLY A 98 11.93 -14.42 -5.32
C GLY A 98 12.97 -14.35 -4.20
N GLY A 99 13.99 -13.47 -4.36
CA GLY A 99 15.14 -13.42 -3.46
C GLY A 99 16.06 -14.64 -3.57
N GLU A 100 17.06 -14.72 -2.68
CA GLU A 100 18.05 -15.82 -2.66
C GLU A 100 17.40 -17.18 -2.41
N LEU A 101 16.38 -17.22 -1.53
CA LEU A 101 15.65 -18.43 -1.16
C LEU A 101 14.51 -18.81 -2.12
N ARG A 102 14.29 -18.01 -3.19
CA ARG A 102 13.27 -18.26 -4.22
C ARG A 102 11.84 -18.41 -3.66
N HIS A 103 11.45 -17.50 -2.78
CA HIS A 103 10.10 -17.45 -2.22
C HIS A 103 9.03 -17.38 -3.31
N THR A 104 7.96 -18.14 -3.14
CA THR A 104 6.89 -18.22 -4.15
C THR A 104 5.80 -17.17 -3.91
N GLU A 105 5.00 -16.89 -4.92
CA GLU A 105 3.84 -16.00 -4.78
C GLU A 105 2.80 -16.57 -3.80
N ASP A 106 2.61 -17.89 -3.77
CA ASP A 106 1.74 -18.56 -2.80
C ASP A 106 2.25 -18.39 -1.36
N GLU A 107 3.57 -18.48 -1.15
CA GLU A 107 4.18 -18.21 0.15
C GLU A 107 3.96 -16.77 0.59
N TYR A 108 4.15 -15.82 -0.34
CA TYR A 108 3.90 -14.41 -0.09
C TYR A 108 2.43 -14.15 0.28
N LEU A 109 1.47 -14.66 -0.50
CA LEU A 109 0.03 -14.52 -0.22
C LEU A 109 -0.34 -15.06 1.16
N ARG A 110 0.19 -16.25 1.50
CA ARG A 110 -0.03 -16.88 2.80
C ARG A 110 0.53 -16.01 3.93
N ARG A 111 1.80 -15.59 3.83
CA ARG A 111 2.48 -14.77 4.85
C ARG A 111 1.86 -13.37 4.99
N LEU A 112 1.44 -12.76 3.89
CA LEU A 112 0.69 -11.50 3.90
C LEU A 112 -0.64 -11.70 4.66
N GLY A 113 -1.38 -12.78 4.40
CA GLY A 113 -2.58 -13.09 5.17
C GLY A 113 -2.28 -13.34 6.66
N ASP A 114 -1.21 -14.07 6.97
CA ASP A 114 -0.79 -14.37 8.35
C ASP A 114 -0.42 -13.09 9.12
N SER A 115 0.27 -12.13 8.49
CA SER A 115 0.60 -10.84 9.10
C SER A 115 -0.66 -10.01 9.42
N ILE A 116 -1.67 -10.02 8.54
CA ILE A 116 -2.95 -9.35 8.82
C ILE A 116 -3.69 -10.01 9.98
N ARG A 117 -3.72 -11.35 10.03
CA ARG A 117 -4.28 -12.10 11.17
C ARG A 117 -3.56 -11.76 12.48
N ALA A 118 -2.24 -11.65 12.44
CA ALA A 118 -1.41 -11.27 13.58
C ALA A 118 -1.73 -9.86 14.07
N CYS A 119 -1.85 -8.88 13.17
CA CYS A 119 -2.28 -7.52 13.51
C CYS A 119 -3.65 -7.50 14.20
N ILE A 120 -4.65 -8.20 13.66
CA ILE A 120 -5.99 -8.22 14.25
C ILE A 120 -6.02 -8.94 15.59
N ARG A 121 -5.17 -9.94 15.80
CA ARG A 121 -5.01 -10.61 17.11
C ARG A 121 -4.54 -9.62 18.18
N MET A 122 -3.59 -8.75 17.85
CA MET A 122 -3.06 -7.73 18.77
C MET A 122 -4.08 -6.66 19.15
N LEU A 123 -5.01 -6.32 18.25
CA LEU A 123 -6.00 -5.28 18.52
C LEU A 123 -6.95 -5.65 19.67
N LYS A 124 -7.27 -4.67 20.53
CA LYS A 124 -8.46 -4.72 21.38
C LYS A 124 -9.73 -4.79 20.50
N ASN A 125 -10.84 -5.25 21.06
CA ASN A 125 -12.12 -5.21 20.34
C ASN A 125 -12.51 -3.75 20.06
N GLU A 126 -13.21 -3.51 18.94
CA GLU A 126 -13.65 -2.19 18.48
C GLU A 126 -12.51 -1.21 18.19
N ARG A 127 -11.32 -1.74 17.86
CA ARG A 127 -10.13 -0.97 17.47
C ARG A 127 -9.73 -1.17 16.01
N TRP A 128 -8.78 -0.35 15.58
CA TRP A 128 -8.57 -0.05 14.16
C TRP A 128 -7.22 -0.54 13.65
N LEU A 129 -7.22 -1.01 12.41
CA LEU A 129 -6.05 -1.34 11.62
C LEU A 129 -6.12 -0.55 10.31
N SER A 130 -5.10 0.24 10.01
CA SER A 130 -4.92 0.86 8.69
C SER A 130 -3.72 0.25 7.99
N ILE A 131 -3.91 -0.14 6.74
CA ILE A 131 -2.91 -0.77 5.89
C ILE A 131 -2.73 0.10 4.66
N VAL A 132 -1.50 0.55 4.41
CA VAL A 132 -1.11 1.18 3.14
C VAL A 132 -0.74 0.06 2.17
N PHE A 133 -1.41 0.01 1.02
CA PHE A 133 -1.14 -1.04 0.04
C PHE A 133 -1.53 -0.65 -1.39
N GLN A 134 -0.83 -1.20 -2.37
CA GLN A 134 -1.06 -0.98 -3.80
C GLN A 134 -0.37 -2.04 -4.65
N HIS A 135 -1.12 -2.80 -5.43
CA HIS A 135 -0.53 -3.77 -6.36
C HIS A 135 -1.48 -4.09 -7.52
N TRP A 136 -0.98 -4.42 -8.70
CA TRP A 136 -1.85 -4.82 -9.83
C TRP A 136 -2.48 -6.21 -9.64
N ASN A 137 -1.80 -7.10 -8.92
CA ASN A 137 -2.35 -8.43 -8.61
C ASN A 137 -3.45 -8.32 -7.55
N VAL A 138 -4.69 -8.53 -7.98
CA VAL A 138 -5.90 -8.52 -7.14
C VAL A 138 -5.85 -9.57 -6.03
N ALA A 139 -5.14 -10.70 -6.24
CA ALA A 139 -4.98 -11.73 -5.22
C ALA A 139 -4.33 -11.18 -3.93
N TYR A 140 -3.49 -10.14 -4.04
CA TYR A 140 -2.83 -9.54 -2.88
C TYR A 140 -3.84 -8.75 -2.04
N PHE A 141 -4.75 -8.02 -2.68
CA PHE A 141 -5.87 -7.37 -2.01
C PHE A 141 -6.84 -8.39 -1.42
N GLU A 142 -7.16 -9.46 -2.15
CA GLU A 142 -8.00 -10.55 -1.66
C GLU A 142 -7.40 -11.18 -0.39
N ALA A 143 -6.09 -11.41 -0.34
CA ALA A 143 -5.41 -11.93 0.84
C ALA A 143 -5.58 -11.02 2.07
N ILE A 144 -5.38 -9.72 1.91
CA ILE A 144 -5.55 -8.73 3.00
C ILE A 144 -7.02 -8.70 3.46
N LEU A 145 -7.95 -8.50 2.54
CA LEU A 145 -9.38 -8.32 2.83
C LEU A 145 -9.99 -9.58 3.45
N SER A 146 -9.65 -10.76 2.91
CA SER A 146 -10.15 -12.03 3.41
C SER A 146 -9.54 -12.36 4.78
N ALA A 147 -8.22 -12.21 4.95
CA ALA A 147 -7.58 -12.43 6.25
C ALA A 147 -8.16 -11.52 7.34
N ALA A 148 -8.45 -10.26 6.99
CA ALA A 148 -9.07 -9.34 7.92
C ALA A 148 -10.49 -9.76 8.33
N SER A 149 -11.32 -10.05 7.35
CA SER A 149 -12.69 -10.51 7.55
C SER A 149 -12.80 -11.81 8.36
N GLU A 150 -11.96 -12.79 8.02
CA GLU A 150 -11.94 -14.09 8.70
C GLU A 150 -11.47 -13.98 10.15
N SER A 151 -10.66 -12.95 10.45
CA SER A 151 -10.22 -12.63 11.81
C SER A 151 -11.23 -11.81 12.61
N GLY A 152 -12.35 -11.42 12.00
CA GLY A 152 -13.40 -10.63 12.64
C GLY A 152 -13.17 -9.13 12.57
N ALA A 153 -12.51 -8.64 11.52
CA ALA A 153 -12.41 -7.22 11.23
C ALA A 153 -13.18 -6.85 9.96
N GLU A 154 -13.88 -5.73 9.98
CA GLU A 154 -14.69 -5.23 8.88
C GLU A 154 -14.02 -4.03 8.21
N LEU A 155 -13.92 -4.06 6.88
CA LEU A 155 -13.44 -2.92 6.10
C LEU A 155 -14.41 -1.75 6.27
N THR A 156 -13.94 -0.65 6.86
CA THR A 156 -14.75 0.55 7.11
C THR A 156 -14.45 1.67 6.11
N ALA A 157 -13.20 1.78 5.66
CA ALA A 157 -12.80 2.77 4.66
C ALA A 157 -11.72 2.22 3.73
N ALA A 158 -11.74 2.67 2.48
CA ALA A 158 -10.69 2.44 1.49
C ALA A 158 -10.45 3.79 0.80
N VAL A 159 -9.33 4.44 1.12
CA VAL A 159 -9.04 5.80 0.68
C VAL A 159 -7.85 5.79 -0.27
N PRO A 160 -8.03 6.09 -1.56
CA PRO A 160 -6.92 6.25 -2.50
C PRO A 160 -6.17 7.56 -2.20
N GLN A 161 -4.84 7.48 -2.20
CA GLN A 161 -3.90 8.58 -2.14
C GLN A 161 -3.33 8.76 -3.55
N VAL A 162 -3.89 9.72 -4.28
CA VAL A 162 -3.53 10.01 -5.67
C VAL A 162 -2.86 11.37 -5.72
N GLY A 163 -1.80 11.52 -6.52
CA GLY A 163 -1.33 12.84 -6.93
C GLY A 163 -0.01 13.36 -6.36
N ASP A 164 0.61 12.72 -5.36
CA ASP A 164 1.92 13.18 -4.83
C ASP A 164 2.95 12.03 -4.65
N PRO A 165 3.41 11.38 -5.74
CA PRO A 165 4.52 10.45 -5.62
C PRO A 165 5.82 11.22 -5.36
N ILE A 166 6.40 11.05 -4.17
CA ILE A 166 7.84 11.31 -3.98
C ILE A 166 8.58 10.40 -4.98
N TRP A 167 9.17 11.02 -6.00
CA TRP A 167 9.73 10.32 -7.16
C TRP A 167 10.95 9.46 -6.80
N SER A 168 10.75 8.18 -6.48
CA SER A 168 11.84 7.22 -6.36
C SER A 168 12.56 7.02 -7.71
N MET A 169 13.86 6.72 -7.69
CA MET A 169 14.65 6.48 -8.92
C MET A 169 14.10 5.31 -9.75
N HIS A 170 13.45 4.33 -9.12
CA HIS A 170 12.77 3.23 -9.80
C HIS A 170 11.53 3.71 -10.59
N LYS A 171 10.72 4.61 -10.00
CA LYS A 171 9.60 5.27 -10.70
C LYS A 171 10.06 6.16 -11.85
N LYS A 172 11.27 6.74 -11.78
CA LYS A 172 11.89 7.50 -12.90
C LYS A 172 12.34 6.61 -14.07
N LYS A 173 12.70 5.34 -13.81
CA LYS A 173 13.25 4.42 -14.81
C LYS A 173 12.17 3.58 -15.52
N ASN A 174 11.08 3.22 -14.83
CA ASN A 174 9.98 2.40 -15.37
C ASN A 174 8.61 3.11 -15.27
N ARG A 175 8.50 4.29 -15.90
CA ARG A 175 7.39 5.25 -15.76
C ARG A 175 5.99 4.72 -16.13
N GLU A 176 5.90 3.69 -16.97
CA GLU A 176 4.63 3.13 -17.45
C GLU A 176 4.12 1.94 -16.60
N SER A 177 4.92 1.46 -15.63
CA SER A 177 4.66 0.18 -14.95
C SER A 177 4.22 0.29 -13.50
N VAL A 178 4.38 1.46 -12.87
CA VAL A 178 4.20 1.64 -11.43
C VAL A 178 2.96 2.47 -11.18
N LEU A 179 1.99 1.91 -10.43
CA LEU A 179 0.82 2.63 -9.97
C LEU A 179 1.27 3.90 -9.20
N ALA A 180 0.85 5.06 -9.69
CA ALA A 180 1.12 6.37 -9.09
C ALA A 180 0.08 6.70 -8.00
N GLY A 181 0.05 5.89 -6.94
CA GLY A 181 -0.81 6.11 -5.77
C GLY A 181 -0.73 4.95 -4.78
N GLU A 182 -1.28 5.17 -3.59
CA GLU A 182 -1.39 4.17 -2.53
C GLU A 182 -2.84 4.09 -2.07
N MET A 183 -3.32 2.93 -1.62
CA MET A 183 -4.64 2.83 -1.00
C MET A 183 -4.50 2.54 0.49
N ILE A 184 -5.18 3.33 1.32
CA ILE A 184 -5.28 3.10 2.76
C ILE A 184 -6.55 2.32 3.03
N LEU A 185 -6.40 1.04 3.37
CA LEU A 185 -7.48 0.16 3.80
C LEU A 185 -7.60 0.22 5.33
N THR A 186 -8.75 0.66 5.84
CA THR A 186 -8.99 0.78 7.29
C THR A 186 -10.07 -0.19 7.73
N PHE A 187 -9.73 -1.02 8.71
CA PHE A 187 -10.56 -2.06 9.29
C PHE A 187 -10.89 -1.77 10.75
N ARG A 188 -12.06 -2.20 11.20
CA ARG A 188 -12.48 -2.20 12.60
C ARG A 188 -12.66 -3.64 13.10
N LYS A 189 -12.04 -4.01 14.21
CA LYS A 189 -12.19 -5.35 14.82
C LYS A 189 -13.53 -5.48 15.54
N THR A 190 -14.55 -5.96 14.83
CA THR A 190 -15.91 -6.15 15.36
C THR A 190 -16.11 -7.51 16.04
N GLY A 191 -15.18 -8.45 15.84
CA GLY A 191 -15.30 -9.84 16.30
C GLY A 191 -16.17 -10.73 15.40
N ALA A 192 -16.92 -10.15 14.46
CA ALA A 192 -17.78 -10.87 13.54
C ALA A 192 -16.96 -11.48 12.38
N ARG A 193 -16.63 -12.77 12.50
CA ARG A 193 -15.87 -13.50 11.47
C ARG A 193 -16.76 -13.82 10.27
N ARG A 194 -16.36 -13.39 9.09
CA ARG A 194 -17.04 -13.71 7.83
C ARG A 194 -16.06 -14.37 6.87
N ARG A 195 -16.48 -15.46 6.22
CA ARG A 195 -15.78 -16.06 5.08
C ARG A 195 -16.48 -15.62 3.80
N TYR A 196 -15.72 -15.06 2.87
CA TYR A 196 -16.22 -14.72 1.55
C TYR A 196 -15.92 -15.87 0.58
N GLY A 197 -16.93 -16.33 -0.16
CA GLY A 197 -16.82 -17.45 -1.09
C GLY A 197 -16.63 -16.99 -2.54
N LYS A 198 -16.02 -17.84 -3.37
CA LYS A 198 -15.78 -17.60 -4.82
C LYS A 198 -17.04 -17.80 -5.68
N LYS A 199 -18.15 -17.11 -5.41
CA LYS A 199 -19.44 -17.47 -6.06
C LYS A 199 -20.11 -16.41 -6.93
N ASN A 200 -19.68 -15.16 -6.88
CA ASN A 200 -20.36 -14.13 -7.66
C ASN A 200 -19.55 -13.78 -8.92
N SER A 201 -20.20 -13.84 -10.08
CA SER A 201 -19.66 -13.29 -11.31
C SER A 201 -19.42 -11.79 -11.17
N PHE A 202 -18.37 -11.27 -11.80
CA PHE A 202 -18.06 -9.84 -11.81
C PHE A 202 -17.95 -9.35 -13.26
N ASP A 203 -18.84 -8.44 -13.67
CA ASP A 203 -18.73 -7.76 -14.97
C ASP A 203 -17.86 -6.52 -14.81
N LEU A 204 -16.58 -6.69 -15.11
CA LEU A 204 -15.57 -5.65 -15.05
C LEU A 204 -15.88 -4.49 -16.03
N ALA A 205 -16.30 -4.81 -17.25
CA ALA A 205 -16.50 -3.82 -18.30
C ALA A 205 -17.72 -2.93 -18.00
N GLU A 206 -18.80 -3.52 -17.50
CA GLU A 206 -19.97 -2.77 -17.04
C GLU A 206 -19.61 -1.92 -15.82
N THR A 207 -18.93 -2.50 -14.83
CA THR A 207 -18.54 -1.77 -13.61
C THR A 207 -17.68 -0.54 -13.93
N ILE A 208 -16.69 -0.68 -14.83
CA ILE A 208 -15.87 0.46 -15.26
C ILE A 208 -16.73 1.49 -16.00
N ARG A 209 -17.65 1.07 -16.87
CA ARG A 209 -18.56 2.00 -17.57
C ARG A 209 -19.44 2.78 -16.58
N GLU A 210 -20.00 2.14 -15.57
CA GLU A 210 -20.77 2.80 -14.50
C GLU A 210 -19.90 3.77 -13.70
N MET A 211 -18.70 3.36 -13.27
CA MET A 211 -17.81 4.23 -12.49
C MET A 211 -17.38 5.47 -13.27
N LEU A 212 -17.15 5.32 -14.58
CA LEU A 212 -16.80 6.40 -15.48
C LEU A 212 -18.00 7.27 -15.85
N SER A 213 -19.23 6.74 -15.88
CA SER A 213 -20.43 7.53 -16.18
C SER A 213 -20.80 8.50 -15.05
N VAL A 214 -20.60 8.09 -13.80
CA VAL A 214 -20.82 8.91 -12.60
C VAL A 214 -19.77 10.02 -12.44
N SER A 215 -18.60 9.87 -13.08
CA SER A 215 -17.56 10.91 -13.08
C SER A 215 -17.87 11.99 -14.12
N ASP A 216 -18.12 13.21 -13.65
CA ASP A 216 -18.22 14.41 -14.50
C ASP A 216 -16.85 14.84 -15.07
N SER A 217 -15.76 14.25 -14.57
CA SER A 217 -14.42 14.55 -15.04
C SER A 217 -14.12 13.88 -16.38
N SER A 218 -13.57 14.65 -17.32
CA SER A 218 -12.99 14.14 -18.56
C SER A 218 -11.65 13.43 -18.34
N ALA A 219 -11.13 13.40 -17.10
CA ALA A 219 -9.85 12.83 -16.73
C ALA A 219 -9.96 11.93 -15.48
N VAL A 220 -9.32 10.77 -15.49
CA VAL A 220 -9.33 9.79 -14.40
C VAL A 220 -7.95 9.15 -14.25
N TYR A 221 -7.45 9.04 -13.01
CA TYR A 221 -6.24 8.27 -12.73
C TYR A 221 -6.56 6.77 -12.80
N GLY A 222 -5.74 6.00 -13.52
CA GLY A 222 -5.99 4.56 -13.71
C GLY A 222 -5.94 3.79 -12.40
N GLU A 223 -5.04 4.21 -11.51
CA GLU A 223 -4.88 3.73 -10.14
C GLU A 223 -6.14 3.87 -9.31
N ASP A 224 -6.75 5.07 -9.33
CA ASP A 224 -7.99 5.35 -8.60
C ASP A 224 -9.12 4.45 -9.10
N LEU A 225 -9.28 4.38 -10.42
CA LEU A 225 -10.31 3.55 -11.04
C LEU A 225 -10.11 2.07 -10.70
N PHE A 226 -8.88 1.57 -10.81
CA PHE A 226 -8.55 0.19 -10.45
C PHE A 226 -8.86 -0.09 -8.97
N ASN A 227 -8.44 0.81 -8.06
CA ASN A 227 -8.71 0.68 -6.63
C ASN A 227 -10.21 0.64 -6.34
N ARG A 228 -11.00 1.51 -6.98
CA ARG A 228 -12.46 1.50 -6.87
C ARG A 228 -13.07 0.19 -7.35
N VAL A 229 -12.60 -0.36 -8.47
CA VAL A 229 -13.03 -1.67 -8.99
C VAL A 229 -12.75 -2.80 -8.00
N VAL A 230 -11.54 -2.83 -7.40
CA VAL A 230 -11.18 -3.84 -6.38
C VAL A 230 -12.14 -3.77 -5.18
N ILE A 231 -12.44 -2.57 -4.69
CA ILE A 231 -13.35 -2.38 -3.55
C ILE A 231 -14.79 -2.73 -3.90
N ASP A 232 -15.25 -2.41 -5.11
CA ASP A 232 -16.58 -2.79 -5.58
C ASP A 232 -16.72 -4.32 -5.72
N ALA A 233 -15.71 -4.98 -6.29
CA ALA A 233 -15.64 -6.44 -6.36
C ALA A 233 -15.66 -7.09 -4.97
N TRP A 234 -14.94 -6.51 -4.00
CA TRP A 234 -15.01 -6.96 -2.60
C TRP A 234 -16.42 -6.83 -2.01
N LYS A 235 -17.06 -5.66 -2.14
CA LYS A 235 -18.41 -5.40 -1.63
C LYS A 235 -19.45 -6.33 -2.26
N LYS A 236 -19.31 -6.63 -3.55
CA LYS A 236 -20.15 -7.57 -4.30
C LYS A 236 -19.80 -9.05 -4.04
N GLN A 237 -18.84 -9.35 -3.15
CA GLN A 237 -18.35 -10.70 -2.86
C GLN A 237 -17.85 -11.45 -4.10
N ALA A 238 -17.22 -10.72 -5.02
CA ALA A 238 -16.81 -11.18 -6.33
C ALA A 238 -15.31 -10.95 -6.60
N ILE A 239 -14.53 -10.54 -5.58
CA ILE A 239 -13.09 -10.25 -5.74
C ILE A 239 -12.30 -11.45 -6.27
N GLY A 240 -12.62 -12.68 -5.85
CA GLY A 240 -11.98 -13.89 -6.35
C GLY A 240 -12.31 -14.25 -7.81
N SER A 241 -13.25 -13.52 -8.43
CA SER A 241 -13.58 -13.58 -9.85
C SER A 241 -13.02 -12.39 -10.64
N LEU A 242 -12.40 -11.42 -9.95
CA LEU A 242 -11.73 -10.28 -10.58
C LEU A 242 -10.31 -10.69 -10.98
N THR A 243 -10.18 -11.24 -12.18
CA THR A 243 -8.89 -11.47 -12.83
C THR A 243 -8.70 -10.39 -13.87
N ILE A 244 -7.75 -9.49 -13.63
CA ILE A 244 -7.42 -8.43 -14.58
C ILE A 244 -5.93 -8.13 -14.48
N THR A 245 -5.26 -8.20 -15.62
CA THR A 245 -3.90 -7.71 -15.78
C THR A 245 -3.89 -6.23 -16.14
N ARG A 246 -2.76 -5.57 -15.94
CA ARG A 246 -2.57 -4.18 -16.36
C ARG A 246 -2.89 -3.99 -17.85
N ASP A 247 -2.46 -4.92 -18.69
CA ASP A 247 -2.59 -4.80 -20.14
C ASP A 247 -4.06 -5.00 -20.58
N GLU A 248 -4.81 -5.89 -19.92
CA GLU A 248 -6.25 -6.03 -20.11
C GLU A 248 -7.01 -4.77 -19.65
N PHE A 249 -6.64 -4.19 -18.51
CA PHE A 249 -7.22 -2.93 -18.05
C PHE A 249 -7.00 -1.80 -19.06
N ARG A 250 -5.79 -1.72 -19.63
CA ARG A 250 -5.43 -0.76 -20.65
C ARG A 250 -6.28 -0.95 -21.92
N GLN A 251 -6.36 -2.17 -22.44
CA GLN A 251 -7.14 -2.49 -23.64
C GLN A 251 -8.63 -2.17 -23.45
N LEU A 252 -9.17 -2.45 -22.27
CA LEU A 252 -10.55 -2.12 -21.93
C LEU A 252 -10.79 -0.61 -21.95
N MET A 253 -9.91 0.18 -21.32
CA MET A 253 -10.02 1.64 -21.33
C MET A 253 -9.91 2.22 -22.75
N GLU A 254 -8.97 1.74 -23.56
CA GLU A 254 -8.83 2.13 -24.98
C GLU A 254 -10.09 1.78 -25.79
N GLY A 255 -10.67 0.58 -25.57
CA GLY A 255 -11.93 0.16 -26.19
C GLY A 255 -13.15 1.00 -25.78
N LEU A 256 -13.11 1.63 -24.60
CA LEU A 256 -14.13 2.58 -24.13
C LEU A 256 -13.88 4.02 -24.64
N GLY A 257 -12.89 4.23 -25.51
CA GLY A 257 -12.55 5.53 -26.09
C GLY A 257 -11.74 6.45 -25.17
N TRP A 258 -11.14 5.92 -24.11
CA TRP A 258 -10.22 6.67 -23.25
C TRP A 258 -8.78 6.55 -23.77
N GLN A 259 -8.01 7.63 -23.64
CA GLN A 259 -6.62 7.71 -24.07
C GLN A 259 -5.73 7.98 -22.86
N TYR A 260 -4.62 7.26 -22.76
CA TYR A 260 -3.65 7.45 -21.67
C TYR A 260 -2.66 8.57 -21.99
N ASP A 261 -2.51 9.54 -21.08
CA ASP A 261 -1.48 10.57 -21.13
C ASP A 261 -0.23 10.07 -20.36
N PRO A 262 0.88 9.73 -21.06
CA PRO A 262 2.08 9.22 -20.41
C PRO A 262 2.90 10.28 -19.67
N GLN A 263 2.62 11.58 -19.87
CA GLN A 263 3.31 12.66 -19.17
C GLN A 263 2.61 13.00 -17.85
N ARG A 264 1.28 12.97 -17.85
CA ARG A 264 0.45 13.35 -16.70
C ARG A 264 -0.14 12.15 -15.94
N HIS A 265 0.02 10.95 -16.49
CA HIS A 265 -0.39 9.67 -15.89
C HIS A 265 -1.89 9.59 -15.56
N TYR A 266 -2.75 10.16 -16.41
CA TYR A 266 -4.19 9.97 -16.33
C TYR A 266 -4.76 9.52 -17.67
N TRP A 267 -5.96 8.96 -17.63
CA TRP A 267 -6.79 8.67 -18.78
C TRP A 267 -7.70 9.85 -19.06
N SER A 268 -7.86 10.23 -20.32
CA SER A 268 -8.83 11.24 -20.74
C SER A 268 -9.73 10.77 -21.86
N ASN A 269 -10.91 11.38 -21.95
CA ASN A 269 -11.85 11.13 -23.04
C ASN A 269 -12.29 12.47 -23.66
N GLY A 270 -11.88 12.71 -24.90
CA GLY A 270 -12.17 13.95 -25.63
C GLY A 270 -13.65 14.18 -25.95
N ASN A 271 -14.51 13.17 -25.75
CA ASN A 271 -15.96 13.28 -25.93
C ASN A 271 -16.69 13.72 -24.64
N LYS A 272 -15.99 13.82 -23.50
CA LYS A 272 -16.52 14.40 -22.25
C LYS A 272 -15.97 15.82 -22.07
N ALA A 273 -16.81 16.77 -21.69
CA ALA A 273 -16.42 18.16 -21.50
C ALA A 273 -15.24 18.28 -20.50
N HIS A 274 -14.18 18.98 -20.91
CA HIS A 274 -13.01 19.21 -20.06
C HIS A 274 -13.36 20.10 -18.88
N HIS A 275 -13.32 19.55 -17.66
CA HIS A 275 -13.21 20.33 -16.44
C HIS A 275 -11.82 20.07 -15.82
N PRO A 276 -11.01 21.11 -15.56
CA PRO A 276 -9.71 20.91 -14.95
C PRO A 276 -9.89 20.35 -13.53
N LEU A 277 -9.30 19.19 -13.27
CA LEU A 277 -9.18 18.63 -11.93
C LEU A 277 -8.28 19.57 -11.11
N LEU A 278 -8.87 20.14 -10.06
CA LEU A 278 -8.28 20.80 -8.89
C LEU A 278 -6.78 21.15 -9.01
N ASN A 279 -6.50 22.41 -9.34
CA ASN A 279 -5.24 23.05 -8.99
C ASN A 279 -5.09 23.05 -7.46
N GLY A 280 -3.89 22.74 -6.99
CA GLY A 280 -3.58 22.38 -5.61
C GLY A 280 -4.01 23.37 -4.52
N CYS A 281 -4.17 22.81 -3.33
CA CYS A 281 -3.95 23.45 -2.04
C CYS A 281 -3.11 22.49 -1.20
#